data_AF-A0A7W5MS93-F1
#
_entry.id   AF-A0A7W5MS93-F1
#
_cell.length_a   1.000
_cell.length_b   1.000
_cell.length_c   1.000
_cell.angle_alpha   90.00
_cell.angle_beta   90.00
_cell.angle_gamma   90.00
#
_symmetry.space_group_name_H-M   'P 1'
#
loop_
_entity.id
_entity.type
_entity.pdbx_description
1 polymer ?
#
loop_
_entity_poly.entity_id
_entity_poly.type
_entity_poly.pdbx_seq_one_letter_code
_entity_poly.pdbx_strand_id
1 'polypeptide(L)'
;MFLRPAAIAFAVLVATPLAAHAAPAHPSSPAHPAYAVFAGLGPDGRPIRFEDHGTRYRLRLHGHVREGDLNTERGWKSDPDATLYVLDWQGPAAQQTRLVRRTGKRDVLFLDSHDNIARPVTRLARVTPRAGR
;
A
#
# COMPACT_ATOMS: atom_id res chain seq x y z
N MET A 1 55.50 15.78 -64.56
CA MET A 1 55.28 16.31 -63.20
C MET A 1 54.17 15.48 -62.57
N PHE A 2 54.56 14.31 -62.04
CA PHE A 2 54.61 13.96 -60.59
C PHE A 2 53.20 13.81 -59.99
N LEU A 3 52.75 12.72 -59.38
CA LEU A 3 53.22 11.34 -59.16
C LEU A 3 51.99 10.59 -58.56
N ARG A 4 51.65 9.36 -58.98
CA ARG A 4 50.85 8.43 -58.12
C ARG A 4 51.76 8.01 -56.94
N PRO A 5 51.31 7.64 -55.71
CA PRO A 5 50.59 6.36 -55.47
C PRO A 5 49.77 6.20 -54.15
N ALA A 6 49.13 5.01 -54.03
CA ALA A 6 48.99 4.09 -52.87
C ALA A 6 48.47 4.59 -51.49
N ALA A 7 47.33 4.04 -51.02
CA ALA A 7 47.19 2.92 -50.05
C ALA A 7 47.35 3.38 -48.57
N ILE A 8 46.51 3.02 -47.60
CA ILE A 8 46.27 1.71 -47.00
C ILE A 8 45.01 1.81 -46.10
N ALA A 9 44.21 0.74 -46.03
CA ALA A 9 43.02 0.58 -45.21
C ALA A 9 43.32 0.54 -43.70
N PHE A 10 42.37 0.91 -42.82
CA PHE A 10 42.31 0.30 -41.48
C PHE A 10 40.91 0.34 -40.83
N ALA A 11 40.49 -0.87 -40.44
CA ALA A 11 39.58 -1.30 -39.39
C ALA A 11 38.30 -0.52 -39.04
N VAL A 12 37.21 -1.28 -39.16
CA VAL A 12 35.90 -1.11 -38.52
C VAL A 12 36.04 -0.85 -37.00
N LEU A 13 35.33 0.16 -36.52
CA LEU A 13 34.74 0.11 -35.18
C LEU A 13 33.28 0.57 -35.29
N VAL A 14 32.37 -0.38 -35.09
CA VAL A 14 30.94 -0.15 -34.99
C VAL A 14 30.69 0.73 -33.76
N ALA A 15 30.44 2.02 -33.96
CA ALA A 15 29.85 2.86 -32.94
C ALA A 15 28.35 2.56 -32.90
N THR A 16 27.95 1.64 -32.02
CA THR A 16 26.56 1.42 -31.65
C THR A 16 25.90 2.75 -31.29
N PRO A 17 24.70 3.06 -31.82
CA PRO A 17 24.02 4.30 -31.51
C PRO A 17 23.70 4.35 -30.02
N LEU A 18 23.87 5.54 -29.45
CA LEU A 18 23.49 5.96 -28.12
C LEU A 18 22.02 5.59 -27.89
N ALA A 19 21.78 4.37 -27.40
CA ALA A 19 20.47 3.93 -26.99
C ALA A 19 20.01 4.89 -25.90
N ALA A 20 18.84 5.48 -26.15
CA ALA A 20 18.06 6.23 -25.19
C ALA A 20 18.25 5.61 -23.81
N HIS A 21 18.64 6.44 -22.84
CA HIS A 21 18.71 6.07 -21.43
C HIS A 21 17.37 5.45 -21.06
N ALA A 22 17.29 4.12 -21.14
CA ALA A 22 16.20 3.37 -20.58
C ALA A 22 16.24 3.72 -19.11
N ALA A 23 15.20 4.41 -18.65
CA ALA A 23 14.90 4.49 -17.23
C ALA A 23 15.08 3.07 -16.66
N PRO A 24 15.73 2.93 -15.49
CA PRO A 24 16.00 1.61 -14.92
C PRO A 24 14.70 0.82 -14.98
N ALA A 25 14.74 -0.32 -15.66
CA ALA A 25 13.64 -1.27 -15.65
C ALA A 25 13.27 -1.45 -14.17
N HIS A 26 12.08 -0.97 -13.80
CA HIS A 26 11.59 -1.13 -12.44
C HIS A 26 11.70 -2.63 -12.15
N PRO A 27 12.48 -3.06 -11.15
CA PRO A 27 12.50 -4.47 -10.80
C PRO A 27 11.06 -4.87 -10.50
N SER A 28 10.62 -5.90 -11.22
CA SER A 28 9.34 -6.57 -11.10
C SER A 28 8.88 -6.60 -9.64
N SER A 29 7.70 -6.02 -9.39
CA SER A 29 6.91 -6.04 -8.14
C SER A 29 7.67 -6.54 -6.91
N PRO A 30 8.06 -5.69 -5.95
CA PRO A 30 8.48 -6.22 -4.66
C PRO A 30 7.32 -7.07 -4.15
N ALA A 31 7.61 -8.30 -3.71
CA ALA A 31 6.63 -9.19 -3.10
C ALA A 31 5.69 -8.36 -2.24
N HIS A 32 4.43 -8.20 -2.66
CA HIS A 32 3.49 -7.34 -1.94
C HIS A 32 3.52 -7.79 -0.48
N PRO A 33 3.78 -6.93 0.50
CA PRO A 33 3.66 -7.34 1.90
C PRO A 33 2.25 -7.91 2.09
N ALA A 34 2.13 -8.97 2.91
CA ALA A 34 0.85 -9.59 3.18
C ALA A 34 -0.15 -8.52 3.63
N TYR A 35 -1.11 -8.18 2.76
CA TYR A 35 -2.05 -7.12 3.04
C TYR A 35 -3.37 -7.71 3.52
N ALA A 36 -3.95 -7.09 4.54
CA ALA A 36 -5.22 -7.51 5.12
C ALA A 36 -6.35 -6.67 4.55
N VAL A 37 -7.41 -7.32 4.05
CA VAL A 37 -8.59 -6.62 3.53
C VAL A 37 -9.78 -6.90 4.44
N PHE A 38 -10.39 -5.82 4.90
CA PHE A 38 -11.58 -5.81 5.74
C PHE A 38 -12.69 -5.10 4.98
N ALA A 39 -13.90 -5.62 5.02
CA ALA A 39 -15.06 -4.94 4.44
C ALA A 39 -16.33 -5.25 5.19
N GLY A 40 -17.23 -4.28 5.21
CA GLY A 40 -18.46 -4.37 5.97
C GLY A 40 -19.27 -3.11 5.80
N LEU A 41 -20.01 -2.74 6.83
CA LEU A 41 -20.77 -1.51 6.85
C LEU A 41 -20.08 -0.48 7.74
N GLY A 42 -19.94 0.74 7.23
CA GLY A 42 -19.47 1.90 7.95
C GLY A 42 -20.51 2.40 8.97
N PRO A 43 -20.16 3.43 9.75
CA PRO A 43 -21.05 4.01 10.78
C PRO A 43 -22.37 4.55 10.19
N ASP A 44 -22.35 4.95 8.92
CA ASP A 44 -23.49 5.44 8.13
C ASP A 44 -24.31 4.31 7.47
N GLY A 45 -23.93 3.04 7.69
CA GLY A 45 -24.60 1.87 7.11
C GLY A 45 -24.22 1.59 5.66
N ARG A 46 -23.27 2.31 5.05
CA ARG A 46 -22.82 2.06 3.66
C ARG A 46 -21.63 1.10 3.62
N PRO A 47 -21.40 0.43 2.48
CA PRO A 47 -20.28 -0.47 2.34
C PRO A 47 -18.95 0.27 2.44
N ILE A 48 -18.02 -0.37 3.12
CA ILE A 48 -16.66 0.13 3.33
C ILE A 48 -15.65 -0.96 3.03
N ARG A 49 -14.43 -0.55 2.67
CA ARG A 49 -13.31 -1.45 2.48
C ARG A 49 -12.05 -0.83 3.05
N PHE A 50 -11.42 -1.49 4.00
CA PHE A 50 -10.14 -1.11 4.58
C PHE A 50 -9.07 -2.11 4.17
N GLU A 51 -8.00 -1.62 3.58
CA GLU A 51 -6.86 -2.40 3.11
C GLU A 51 -5.62 -1.93 3.88
N ASP A 52 -5.03 -2.85 4.64
CA ASP A 52 -3.81 -2.66 5.41
C ASP A 52 -2.65 -3.26 4.60
N HIS A 53 -1.76 -2.40 4.09
CA HIS A 53 -0.58 -2.78 3.32
C HIS A 53 0.71 -2.80 4.16
N GLY A 54 0.60 -2.86 5.49
CA GLY A 54 1.72 -2.90 6.43
C GLY A 54 2.29 -1.52 6.78
N THR A 55 2.64 -0.69 5.79
CA THR A 55 3.11 0.68 6.00
C THR A 55 2.12 1.75 5.57
N ARG A 56 1.16 1.36 4.74
CA ARG A 56 0.13 2.25 4.18
C ARG A 56 -1.24 1.63 4.35
N TYR A 57 -2.24 2.48 4.27
CA TYR A 57 -3.63 2.06 4.25
C TYR A 57 -4.36 2.60 3.03
N ARG A 58 -5.41 1.89 2.63
CA ARG A 58 -6.43 2.37 1.71
C ARG A 58 -7.80 2.12 2.31
N LEU A 59 -8.55 3.20 2.53
CA LEU A 59 -9.92 3.15 3.01
C LEU A 59 -10.86 3.62 1.90
N ARG A 60 -11.79 2.76 1.50
CA ARG A 60 -12.92 3.13 0.65
C ARG A 60 -14.15 3.32 1.51
N LEU A 61 -14.67 4.53 1.54
CA LEU A 61 -15.79 4.95 2.38
C LEU A 61 -16.70 5.88 1.53
N HIS A 62 -18.00 5.61 1.48
CA HIS A 62 -18.96 6.37 0.65
C HIS A 62 -18.57 6.45 -0.85
N GLY A 63 -17.86 5.46 -1.39
CA GLY A 63 -17.35 5.51 -2.77
C GLY A 63 -16.08 6.36 -2.95
N HIS A 64 -15.71 7.16 -1.95
CA HIS A 64 -14.44 7.88 -1.92
C HIS A 64 -13.32 6.96 -1.43
N VAL A 65 -12.14 7.15 -1.99
CA VAL A 65 -10.92 6.44 -1.58
C VAL A 65 -10.05 7.43 -0.82
N ARG A 66 -9.60 7.02 0.36
CA ARG A 66 -8.58 7.68 1.16
C ARG A 66 -7.38 6.76 1.28
N GLU A 67 -6.20 7.34 1.17
CA GLU A 67 -4.94 6.63 1.28
C GLU A 67 -3.99 7.45 2.14
N GLY A 68 -3.16 6.78 2.93
CA GLY A 68 -2.19 7.43 3.79
C GLY A 68 -1.27 6.43 4.47
N ASP A 69 -0.42 6.94 5.34
CA ASP A 69 0.46 6.10 6.14
C ASP A 69 -0.32 5.42 7.25
N LEU A 70 -0.04 4.13 7.44
CA LEU A 70 -0.70 3.33 8.46
C LEU A 70 -0.06 3.63 9.82
N ASN A 71 -0.87 4.09 10.77
CA ASN A 71 -0.49 4.15 12.18
C ASN A 71 -1.29 3.13 12.98
N THR A 72 -0.60 2.42 13.87
CA THR A 72 -1.22 1.45 14.77
C THR A 72 -0.79 1.68 16.21
N GLU A 73 -1.74 1.58 17.12
CA GLU A 73 -1.54 1.64 18.56
C GLU A 73 -1.95 0.31 19.18
N ARG A 74 -1.36 0.00 20.34
CA ARG A 74 -1.65 -1.23 21.08
C ARG A 74 -2.56 -0.93 22.26
N GLY A 75 -3.58 -1.77 22.42
CA GLY A 75 -4.54 -1.73 23.51
C GLY A 75 -5.79 -0.92 23.17
N TRP A 76 -6.94 -1.40 23.66
CA TRP A 76 -8.21 -0.69 23.59
C TRP A 76 -9.13 -1.12 24.74
N LYS A 77 -9.53 -0.16 25.59
CA LYS A 77 -10.37 -0.38 26.78
C LYS A 77 -9.81 -1.54 27.64
N SER A 78 -10.61 -2.60 27.83
CA SER A 78 -10.24 -3.78 28.63
C SER A 78 -9.43 -4.84 27.86
N ASP A 79 -9.14 -4.61 26.57
CA ASP A 79 -8.36 -5.52 25.72
C ASP A 79 -6.96 -4.93 25.45
N PRO A 80 -5.95 -5.26 26.27
CA PRO A 80 -4.60 -4.69 26.16
C PRO A 80 -3.83 -5.16 24.92
N ASP A 81 -4.27 -6.25 24.28
CA ASP A 81 -3.65 -6.85 23.10
C ASP A 81 -4.34 -6.44 21.79
N ALA A 82 -5.42 -5.64 21.88
CA ALA A 82 -6.10 -5.12 20.70
C ALA A 82 -5.16 -4.24 19.86
N THR A 83 -5.37 -4.25 18.55
CA THR A 83 -4.68 -3.34 17.62
C THR A 83 -5.64 -2.23 17.22
N LEU A 84 -5.28 -0.99 17.50
CA LEU A 84 -6.04 0.19 17.11
C LEU A 84 -5.38 0.80 15.87
N TYR A 85 -6.11 0.94 14.77
CA TYR A 85 -5.64 1.64 13.59
C TYR A 85 -6.11 3.09 13.65
N VAL A 86 -5.16 4.02 13.60
CA VAL A 86 -5.44 5.46 13.56
C VAL A 86 -5.14 5.95 12.15
N LEU A 87 -6.19 6.13 11.35
CA LEU A 87 -6.08 6.62 9.99
C LEU A 87 -6.10 8.15 10.00
N ASP A 88 -5.40 8.76 9.05
CA ASP A 88 -5.21 10.22 8.99
C ASP A 88 -4.57 10.80 10.26
N TRP A 89 -3.70 10.03 10.95
CA TRP A 89 -3.13 10.34 12.26
C TRP A 89 -2.34 11.66 12.33
N GLN A 90 -1.81 12.13 11.21
CA GLN A 90 -1.11 13.42 11.11
C GLN A 90 -2.07 14.61 11.10
N GLY A 91 -3.35 14.37 10.86
CA GLY A 91 -4.40 15.38 10.84
C GLY A 91 -5.04 15.62 12.22
N PRO A 92 -5.95 16.60 12.31
CA PRO A 92 -6.71 16.87 13.53
C PRO A 92 -7.51 15.65 13.98
N ALA A 93 -7.64 15.43 15.30
CA ALA A 93 -8.35 14.28 15.87
C ALA A 93 -9.79 14.11 15.34
N ALA A 94 -10.48 15.22 15.02
CA ALA A 94 -11.83 15.19 14.45
C ALA A 94 -11.90 14.58 13.03
N GLN A 95 -10.77 14.53 12.30
CA GLN A 95 -10.67 13.96 10.95
C GLN A 95 -10.10 12.54 10.96
N GLN A 96 -9.52 12.12 12.09
CA GLN A 96 -8.93 10.80 12.24
C GLN A 96 -10.03 9.74 12.25
N THR A 97 -9.82 8.69 11.46
CA THR A 97 -10.71 7.52 11.50
C THR A 97 -10.04 6.46 12.35
N ARG A 98 -10.72 6.01 13.40
CA ARG A 98 -10.22 4.99 14.31
C ARG A 98 -10.92 3.66 14.09
N LEU A 99 -10.13 2.60 14.02
CA LEU A 99 -10.60 1.23 13.87
C LEU A 99 -9.96 0.37 14.93
N VAL A 100 -10.67 -0.61 15.49
CA VAL A 100 -10.09 -1.56 16.44
C VAL A 100 -10.22 -3.00 15.96
N ARG A 101 -9.13 -3.74 16.04
CA ARG A 101 -9.12 -5.20 15.95
C ARG A 101 -8.91 -5.77 17.33
N ARG A 102 -9.94 -6.40 17.88
CA ARG A 102 -9.88 -7.08 19.18
C ARG A 102 -9.02 -8.34 19.13
N THR A 103 -8.45 -8.72 20.26
CA THR A 103 -7.63 -9.91 20.42
C THR A 103 -8.43 -11.17 20.15
N GLY A 104 -7.86 -12.10 19.39
CA GLY A 104 -8.54 -13.34 18.98
C GLY A 104 -9.71 -13.15 18.00
N LYS A 105 -10.06 -11.90 17.65
CA LYS A 105 -11.11 -11.58 16.69
C LYS A 105 -10.54 -11.37 15.29
N ARG A 106 -11.36 -11.69 14.30
CA ARG A 106 -11.02 -11.53 12.88
C ARG A 106 -11.62 -10.26 12.30
N ASP A 107 -12.70 -9.76 12.90
CA ASP A 107 -13.35 -8.49 12.61
C ASP A 107 -12.51 -7.28 13.05
N VAL A 108 -12.74 -6.17 12.36
CA VAL A 108 -12.30 -4.82 12.73
C VAL A 108 -13.57 -4.02 13.01
N LEU A 109 -13.55 -3.11 13.97
CA LEU A 109 -14.74 -2.32 14.35
C LEU A 109 -14.44 -0.84 14.15
N PHE A 110 -15.42 -0.07 13.67
CA PHE A 110 -15.31 1.38 13.65
C PHE A 110 -15.49 1.93 15.05
N LEU A 111 -14.63 2.88 15.41
CA LEU A 111 -14.76 3.67 16.61
C LEU A 111 -15.34 5.04 16.27
N ASP A 112 -16.26 5.51 17.10
CA ASP A 112 -16.69 6.91 17.07
C ASP A 112 -15.65 7.83 17.75
N SER A 113 -15.93 9.13 17.80
CA SER A 113 -15.04 10.11 18.42
C SER A 113 -14.84 9.94 19.93
N HIS A 114 -15.61 9.07 20.59
CA HIS A 114 -15.51 8.72 22.01
C HIS A 114 -14.96 7.30 22.23
N ASP A 115 -14.33 6.72 21.20
CA ASP A 115 -13.80 5.35 21.19
C ASP A 115 -14.85 4.26 21.51
N ASN A 116 -16.13 4.53 21.23
CA ASN A 116 -17.19 3.52 21.30
C ASN A 116 -17.35 2.81 19.95
N ILE A 117 -17.76 1.54 20.00
CA ILE A 117 -18.00 0.76 18.80
C ILE A 117 -19.23 1.33 18.09
N ALA A 118 -19.01 1.93 16.92
CA ALA A 118 -20.08 2.42 16.07
C ALA A 118 -20.75 1.24 15.32
N ARG A 119 -19.94 0.40 14.65
CA ARG A 119 -20.40 -0.73 13.82
C ARG A 119 -19.29 -1.78 13.63
N PRO A 120 -19.64 -3.06 13.43
CA PRO A 120 -18.69 -4.10 13.08
C PRO A 120 -18.37 -4.18 11.58
N VAL A 121 -17.10 -4.43 11.26
CA VAL A 121 -16.58 -4.69 9.91
C VAL A 121 -16.04 -6.11 9.85
N THR A 122 -16.59 -6.90 8.94
CA THR A 122 -16.15 -8.29 8.77
C THR A 122 -14.85 -8.32 7.96
N ARG A 123 -13.95 -9.23 8.28
CA ARG A 123 -12.75 -9.43 7.47
C ARG A 123 -13.09 -10.27 6.25
N LEU A 124 -12.84 -9.74 5.05
CA LEU A 124 -13.13 -10.45 3.81
C LEU A 124 -12.01 -11.39 3.40
N ALA A 125 -10.73 -11.04 3.60
CA ALA A 125 -9.62 -11.93 3.23
C ALA A 125 -8.30 -11.54 3.90
N ARG A 126 -7.44 -12.54 4.17
CA ARG A 126 -5.99 -12.33 4.17
C ARG A 126 -5.52 -12.67 2.77
N VAL A 127 -5.02 -11.69 2.02
CA VAL A 127 -4.32 -12.01 0.78
C VAL A 127 -2.87 -12.22 1.16
N THR A 128 -2.49 -13.48 1.37
CA THR A 128 -1.08 -13.86 1.43
C THR A 128 -0.60 -13.96 0.00
N PRO A 129 0.43 -13.20 -0.43
CA PRO A 129 0.99 -13.38 -1.75
C PRO A 129 1.52 -14.81 -1.85
N ARG A 130 1.03 -15.56 -2.82
CA ARG A 130 1.62 -16.85 -3.16
C ARG A 130 2.97 -16.53 -3.80
N ALA A 131 4.07 -16.88 -3.13
CA ALA A 131 5.39 -16.84 -3.75
C ALA A 131 5.31 -17.65 -5.06
N GLY A 132 5.48 -16.97 -6.18
CA GLY A 132 5.52 -17.59 -7.50
C GLY A 132 6.66 -18.60 -7.54
N ARG A 133 6.36 -19.79 -8.06
CA ARG A 133 7.31 -20.86 -8.35
C ARG A 133 8.14 -20.53 -9.58
#